data_AF-A0AA88Y6A9-F1
#
_entry.id   AF-A0AA88Y6A9-F1
#
_cell.length_a   1.000
_cell.length_b   1.000
_cell.length_c   1.000
_cell.angle_alpha   90.00
_cell.angle_beta   90.00
_cell.angle_gamma   90.00
#
_symmetry.space_group_name_H-M   'P 1'
#
loop_
_entity.id
_entity.type
_entity.pdbx_description
1 polymer ?
#
loop_
_entity_poly.entity_id
_entity_poly.type
_entity_poly.pdbx_seq_one_letter_code
_entity_poly.pdbx_strand_id
1 'polypeptide(L)'
;MKWNDRGELVYKGERIKNSNIVDLVNDVLRRRKHFEPRGWQVFSAGLRETNVPQDLIGHKERWNWIQSGKDPLQDEHDSSESDTSSSSLETLTDDKPEFKSSMAQGYESDPESMKLSLKTPKKSSISKTSFSTPRWSPY
;
A
#
# COMPACT_ATOMS: atom_id res chain seq x y z
N MET A 1 23.90 5.27 -2.84
CA MET A 1 22.81 6.21 -2.49
C MET A 1 23.28 7.16 -1.38
N LYS A 2 22.99 8.46 -1.46
CA LYS A 2 23.39 9.47 -0.45
C LYS A 2 22.24 10.47 -0.22
N TRP A 3 22.31 11.26 0.83
CA TRP A 3 21.39 12.39 1.08
C TRP A 3 22.19 13.65 1.42
N ASN A 4 21.58 14.83 1.25
CA ASN A 4 22.19 16.11 1.61
C ASN A 4 21.86 16.53 3.06
N ASP A 5 22.42 17.66 3.51
CA ASP A 5 22.20 18.19 4.87
C ASP A 5 20.73 18.59 5.14
N ARG A 6 19.95 18.82 4.07
CA ARG A 6 18.51 19.13 4.15
C ARG A 6 17.64 17.87 4.24
N GLY A 7 18.23 16.68 4.12
CA GLY A 7 17.52 15.40 4.09
C GLY A 7 16.93 15.03 2.73
N GLU A 8 17.29 15.73 1.65
CA GLU A 8 16.88 15.40 0.29
C GLU A 8 17.74 14.26 -0.26
N LEU A 9 17.10 13.35 -0.99
CA LEU A 9 17.74 12.18 -1.57
C LEU A 9 18.58 12.55 -2.81
N VAL A 10 19.80 12.01 -2.86
CA VAL A 10 20.70 12.10 -4.01
C VAL A 10 20.97 10.69 -4.56
N TYR A 11 20.49 10.44 -5.77
CA TYR A 11 20.59 9.15 -6.45
C TYR A 11 21.22 9.33 -7.83
N LYS A 12 22.28 8.56 -8.13
CA LYS A 12 23.04 8.63 -9.40
C LYS A 12 23.50 10.05 -9.81
N GLY A 13 23.76 10.91 -8.82
CA GLY A 13 24.18 12.31 -9.05
C GLY A 13 23.01 13.29 -9.21
N GLU A 14 21.77 12.80 -9.25
CA GLU A 14 20.57 13.61 -9.34
C GLU A 14 19.93 13.81 -7.97
N ARG A 15 19.55 15.04 -7.67
CA ARG A 15 18.87 15.40 -6.40
C ARG A 15 17.37 15.39 -6.61
N ILE A 16 16.66 14.66 -5.75
CA ILE A 16 15.20 14.64 -5.78
C ILE A 16 14.68 15.76 -4.89
N LYS A 17 14.19 16.85 -5.52
CA LYS A 17 13.63 17.99 -4.81
C LYS A 17 12.41 17.58 -3.99
N ASN A 18 12.22 18.19 -2.83
CA ASN A 18 11.09 17.93 -1.92
C ASN A 18 11.00 16.47 -1.42
N SER A 19 12.08 15.70 -1.54
CA SER A 19 12.18 14.41 -0.88
C SER A 19 12.69 14.58 0.55
N ASN A 20 12.27 13.69 1.45
CA ASN A 20 12.72 13.66 2.83
C ASN A 20 13.12 12.23 3.20
N ILE A 21 14.40 12.02 3.48
CA ILE A 21 14.98 10.72 3.82
C ILE A 21 14.28 10.08 5.02
N VAL A 22 13.87 10.86 6.02
CA VAL A 22 13.19 10.35 7.22
C VAL A 22 11.80 9.80 6.86
N ASP A 23 11.10 10.46 5.95
CA ASP A 23 9.79 9.99 5.49
C ASP A 23 9.91 8.76 4.59
N LEU A 24 10.93 8.72 3.74
CA LEU A 24 11.23 7.57 2.88
C LEU A 24 11.58 6.32 3.71
N VAL A 25 12.47 6.46 4.69
CA VAL A 25 12.83 5.37 5.60
C VAL A 25 11.62 4.90 6.39
N ASN A 26 10.82 5.82 6.93
CA ASN A 26 9.63 5.46 7.67
C ASN A 26 8.56 4.77 6.81
N ASP A 27 8.41 5.17 5.54
CA ASP A 27 7.46 4.53 4.59
C ASP A 27 7.83 3.07 4.32
N VAL A 28 9.12 2.78 4.19
CA VAL A 28 9.62 1.41 3.99
C VAL A 28 9.49 0.56 5.24
N LEU A 29 9.81 1.12 6.42
CA LEU A 29 9.77 0.41 7.69
C LEU A 29 8.35 0.10 8.16
N ARG A 30 7.38 1.00 7.93
CA ARG A 30 6.00 0.83 8.41
C ARG A 30 4.96 1.20 7.35
N ARG A 31 3.91 0.38 7.26
CA ARG A 31 2.72 0.71 6.46
C ARG A 31 1.93 1.86 7.10
N ARG A 32 2.09 3.06 6.56
CA ARG A 32 1.20 4.19 6.86
C ARG A 32 0.01 4.16 5.88
N LYS A 33 -1.19 4.49 6.35
CA LYS A 33 -2.35 4.67 5.47
C LYS A 33 -2.25 6.05 4.79
N HIS A 34 -2.45 6.11 3.48
CA HIS A 34 -2.55 7.35 2.68
C HIS A 34 -1.33 8.27 2.67
N PHE A 35 -0.11 7.73 2.79
CA PHE A 35 1.10 8.55 2.72
C PHE A 35 2.06 7.97 1.69
N GLU A 36 2.41 8.77 0.70
CA GLU A 36 3.40 8.42 -0.31
C GLU A 36 4.47 9.51 -0.38
N PRO A 37 5.66 9.27 0.17
CA PRO A 37 6.72 10.27 0.16
C PRO A 37 7.27 10.48 -1.25
N ARG A 38 7.57 11.73 -1.59
CA ARG A 38 8.21 12.07 -2.88
C ARG A 38 9.56 11.35 -3.00
N GLY A 39 9.79 10.69 -4.14
CA GLY A 39 11.03 9.95 -4.40
C GLY A 39 11.08 8.54 -3.78
N TRP A 40 9.95 7.98 -3.31
CA TRP A 40 9.90 6.62 -2.76
C TRP A 40 10.35 5.54 -3.75
N GLN A 41 10.08 5.73 -5.05
CA GLN A 41 10.48 4.80 -6.10
C GLN A 41 12.00 4.82 -6.29
N VAL A 42 12.60 6.01 -6.35
CA VAL A 42 14.06 6.20 -6.40
C VAL A 42 14.71 5.61 -5.15
N PHE A 43 14.09 5.81 -3.98
CA PHE A 43 14.57 5.23 -2.73
C PHE A 43 14.58 3.70 -2.78
N SER A 44 13.47 3.12 -3.25
CA SER A 44 13.26 1.68 -3.39
C SER A 44 14.25 1.06 -4.38
N ALA A 45 14.55 1.73 -5.49
CA ALA A 45 15.59 1.29 -6.42
C ALA A 45 16.98 1.26 -5.76
N GLY A 46 17.30 2.26 -4.92
CA GLY A 46 18.53 2.25 -4.13
C GLY A 46 18.60 1.12 -3.10
N LEU A 47 17.47 0.72 -2.50
CA LEU A 47 17.39 -0.45 -1.62
C LEU A 47 17.65 -1.76 -2.36
N ARG A 48 17.17 -1.87 -3.61
CA ARG A 48 17.45 -3.00 -4.50
C ARG A 48 18.96 -3.13 -4.77
N GLU A 49 19.61 -2.03 -5.14
CA GLU A 49 21.05 -1.99 -5.42
C GLU A 49 21.90 -2.35 -4.20
N THR A 50 21.41 -2.04 -2.99
CA THR A 50 22.09 -2.36 -1.73
C THR A 50 21.75 -3.74 -1.17
N ASN A 51 20.91 -4.52 -1.87
CA ASN A 51 20.49 -5.87 -1.49
C ASN A 51 19.94 -5.95 -0.06
N VAL A 52 19.03 -5.03 0.27
CA VAL A 52 18.43 -4.95 1.61
C VAL A 52 17.47 -6.13 1.83
N PRO A 53 17.56 -6.85 2.96
CA PRO A 53 16.68 -7.98 3.25
C PRO A 53 15.23 -7.54 3.48
N GLN A 54 14.30 -8.42 3.10
CA GLN A 54 12.86 -8.19 3.23
C GLN A 54 12.41 -7.90 4.67
N ASP A 55 13.10 -8.45 5.67
CA ASP A 55 12.75 -8.27 7.09
C ASP A 55 12.85 -6.81 7.53
N LEU A 56 13.65 -5.99 6.84
CA LEU A 56 13.76 -4.56 7.08
C LEU A 56 12.69 -3.75 6.35
N ILE A 57 11.90 -4.37 5.48
CA ILE A 57 10.89 -3.73 4.64
C ILE A 57 9.52 -4.19 5.14
N GLY A 58 9.00 -3.47 6.14
CA GLY A 58 7.66 -3.72 6.68
C GLY A 58 6.54 -3.39 5.69
N HIS A 59 6.82 -2.61 4.64
CA HIS A 59 5.86 -2.29 3.60
C HIS A 59 5.86 -3.29 2.44
N LYS A 60 5.00 -4.32 2.52
CA LYS A 60 4.88 -5.39 1.51
C LYS A 60 4.70 -4.89 0.07
N GLU A 61 3.96 -3.79 -0.13
CA GLU A 61 3.76 -3.22 -1.47
C GLU A 61 5.02 -2.58 -2.03
N ARG A 62 5.81 -1.87 -1.19
CA ARG A 62 7.12 -1.36 -1.61
C ARG A 62 8.06 -2.52 -1.93
N TRP A 63 8.03 -3.59 -1.14
CA TRP A 63 8.84 -4.78 -1.39
C TRP A 63 8.53 -5.42 -2.75
N ASN A 64 7.25 -5.62 -3.07
CA ASN A 64 6.85 -6.15 -4.37
C ASN A 64 7.34 -5.25 -5.53
N TRP A 65 7.30 -3.93 -5.35
CA TRP A 65 7.81 -2.99 -6.34
C TRP A 65 9.34 -3.11 -6.51
N ILE A 66 10.08 -3.22 -5.42
CA ILE A 66 11.54 -3.43 -5.41
C ILE A 66 11.91 -4.70 -6.19
N GLN A 67 11.15 -5.79 -5.99
CA GLN A 67 11.35 -7.05 -6.69
C GLN A 67 10.97 -7.00 -8.17
N SER A 68 10.00 -6.15 -8.54
CA SER A 68 9.52 -6.02 -9.91
C SER A 68 10.55 -5.41 -10.87
N GLY A 69 11.67 -4.89 -10.35
CA GLY A 69 12.76 -4.45 -11.21
C GLY A 69 12.52 -3.12 -11.93
N LYS A 70 11.42 -2.40 -11.67
CA LYS A 70 11.07 -1.17 -12.39
C LYS A 70 12.09 -0.06 -12.10
N ASP A 71 12.58 0.60 -13.15
CA ASP A 71 13.48 1.73 -13.01
C ASP A 71 12.69 3.05 -12.89
N PRO A 72 12.89 3.82 -11.80
CA PRO A 72 12.03 4.95 -11.44
C PRO A 72 12.26 6.22 -12.27
N LEU A 73 13.28 6.26 -13.13
CA LEU A 73 13.65 7.45 -13.91
C LEU A 73 12.97 7.50 -15.30
N GLN A 74 12.10 6.53 -15.62
CA GLN A 74 11.45 6.44 -16.94
C GLN A 74 9.97 6.83 -16.96
N ASP A 75 9.31 7.05 -15.82
CA ASP A 75 7.85 7.23 -15.75
C ASP A 75 7.39 8.68 -15.46
N GLU A 76 8.29 9.65 -15.25
CA GLU A 76 7.93 11.06 -14.94
C GLU A 76 7.53 11.89 -16.18
N HIS A 77 6.83 11.28 -17.16
CA HIS A 77 6.35 11.98 -18.35
C HIS A 77 4.95 11.60 -18.84
N ASP A 78 4.21 10.73 -18.14
CA ASP A 78 2.88 10.27 -18.60
C ASP A 78 1.78 10.37 -17.54
N SER A 79 1.77 11.44 -16.74
CA SER A 79 0.68 11.70 -15.77
C SER A 79 0.36 13.19 -15.60
N SER A 80 0.18 13.86 -16.72
CA SER A 80 -0.73 15.00 -16.91
C SER A 80 -1.06 14.97 -18.40
N GLU A 81 -2.25 14.66 -18.89
CA GLU A 81 -3.48 15.43 -18.71
C GLU A 81 -4.69 14.55 -19.06
N SER A 82 -5.75 14.72 -18.30
CA SER A 82 -7.10 14.33 -18.65
C SER A 82 -7.58 15.11 -19.88
N ASP A 83 -8.08 14.42 -20.91
CA ASP A 83 -9.12 14.99 -21.75
C ASP A 83 -10.20 13.95 -22.08
N THR A 84 -11.33 14.18 -21.45
CA THR A 84 -12.64 13.70 -21.84
C THR A 84 -12.89 14.09 -23.31
N SER A 85 -12.94 13.11 -24.20
CA SER A 85 -13.60 13.29 -25.50
C SER A 85 -14.44 12.06 -25.82
N SER A 86 -15.64 12.08 -25.23
CA SER A 86 -16.82 11.46 -25.81
C SER A 86 -17.16 12.21 -27.10
N SER A 87 -16.91 11.59 -28.25
CA SER A 87 -17.70 11.86 -29.46
C SER A 87 -17.39 10.80 -30.51
N SER A 88 -18.22 9.76 -30.57
CA SER A 88 -18.53 9.15 -31.86
C SER A 88 -20.03 8.88 -31.89
N LEU A 89 -20.74 9.84 -32.46
CA LEU A 89 -22.05 9.64 -33.07
C LEU A 89 -21.93 8.61 -34.20
N GLU A 90 -23.07 7.96 -34.47
CA GLU A 90 -23.48 7.09 -35.60
C GLU A 90 -24.06 5.80 -34.99
N THR A 91 -25.29 5.37 -35.23
CA THR A 91 -26.27 5.66 -36.27
C THR A 91 -27.61 5.04 -35.83
N LEU A 92 -28.73 5.67 -36.19
CA LEU A 92 -30.05 5.05 -36.17
C LEU A 92 -30.05 3.79 -37.05
N THR A 93 -30.41 2.65 -36.47
CA THR A 93 -31.20 1.64 -37.17
C THR A 93 -32.21 1.05 -36.18
N ASP A 94 -33.48 1.30 -36.44
CA ASP A 94 -34.60 0.47 -36.02
C ASP A 94 -34.23 -1.01 -36.16
N ASP A 95 -34.21 -1.75 -35.06
CA ASP A 95 -34.84 -3.07 -35.05
C ASP A 95 -35.11 -3.54 -33.62
N LYS A 96 -36.37 -3.90 -33.41
CA LYS A 96 -36.95 -4.37 -32.16
C LYS A 96 -36.77 -5.88 -32.09
N PRO A 97 -36.17 -6.42 -31.02
CA PRO A 97 -36.61 -7.71 -30.52
C PRO A 97 -37.14 -7.60 -29.08
N GLU A 98 -38.38 -8.06 -28.93
CA GLU A 98 -39.04 -8.42 -27.67
C GLU A 98 -38.08 -9.20 -26.76
N PHE A 99 -37.79 -8.66 -25.56
CA PHE A 99 -37.39 -9.48 -24.43
C PHE A 99 -38.52 -9.46 -23.40
N LYS A 100 -39.22 -10.59 -23.32
CA LYS A 100 -40.37 -10.80 -22.45
C LYS A 100 -39.95 -10.65 -21.00
N SER A 101 -40.56 -9.67 -20.34
CA SER A 101 -40.56 -9.53 -18.89
C SER A 101 -41.31 -10.73 -18.28
N SER A 102 -40.58 -11.64 -17.64
CA SER A 102 -41.17 -12.68 -16.79
C SER A 102 -40.87 -12.38 -15.32
N MET A 103 -41.87 -11.80 -14.69
CA MET A 103 -42.43 -12.22 -13.41
C MET A 103 -41.43 -12.38 -12.25
N ALA A 104 -41.38 -11.35 -11.40
CA ALA A 104 -40.90 -11.47 -10.04
C ALA A 104 -41.75 -12.50 -9.26
N GLN A 105 -41.10 -13.54 -8.75
CA GLN A 105 -41.67 -14.44 -7.75
C GLN A 105 -40.65 -14.63 -6.63
N GLY A 106 -41.16 -14.51 -5.40
CA GLY A 106 -40.58 -15.16 -4.23
C GLY A 106 -39.44 -14.43 -3.56
N TYR A 107 -39.77 -13.48 -2.68
CA TYR A 107 -39.11 -13.49 -1.39
C TYR A 107 -39.62 -14.74 -0.67
N GLU A 108 -38.74 -15.68 -0.36
CA GLU A 108 -39.00 -16.63 0.71
C GLU A 108 -37.74 -16.77 1.54
N SER A 109 -37.91 -16.45 2.81
CA SER A 109 -36.89 -16.31 3.83
C SER A 109 -36.37 -17.69 4.22
N ASP A 110 -35.06 -17.89 4.13
CA ASP A 110 -34.40 -19.04 4.77
C ASP A 110 -33.19 -18.56 5.59
N PRO A 111 -33.35 -18.27 6.89
CA PRO A 111 -32.27 -17.83 7.76
C PRO A 111 -31.59 -19.01 8.49
N GLU A 112 -31.24 -20.09 7.81
CA GLU A 112 -30.35 -21.11 8.37
C GLU A 112 -29.53 -21.77 7.25
N SER A 113 -28.32 -21.25 7.01
CA SER A 113 -27.13 -22.06 6.67
C SER A 113 -25.99 -21.20 6.10
N MET A 114 -25.31 -20.42 6.93
CA MET A 114 -23.87 -20.14 6.75
C MET A 114 -23.17 -20.07 8.11
N LYS A 115 -23.16 -21.21 8.83
CA LYS A 115 -22.17 -21.47 9.88
C LYS A 115 -20.83 -21.77 9.20
N LEU A 116 -20.03 -20.76 8.92
CA LEU A 116 -18.60 -20.93 8.60
C LEU A 116 -17.75 -20.10 9.56
N SER A 117 -17.56 -20.71 10.73
CA SER A 117 -16.34 -20.74 11.55
C SER A 117 -15.45 -19.47 11.56
N LEU A 118 -15.76 -18.59 12.50
CA LEU A 118 -14.82 -17.61 13.05
C LEU A 118 -13.62 -18.34 13.67
N LYS A 119 -12.48 -18.40 12.97
CA LYS A 119 -11.18 -18.66 13.61
C LYS A 119 -10.76 -17.38 14.33
N THR A 120 -10.98 -17.33 15.63
CA THR A 120 -10.46 -16.27 16.50
C THR A 120 -8.94 -16.42 16.67
N PRO A 121 -8.15 -15.33 16.65
CA PRO A 121 -6.77 -15.39 17.09
C PRO A 121 -6.73 -15.66 18.61
N LYS A 122 -6.01 -16.71 19.01
CA LYS A 122 -5.74 -17.05 20.41
C LYS A 122 -5.04 -15.88 21.10
N LYS A 123 -5.68 -15.35 22.15
CA LYS A 123 -5.05 -14.46 23.13
C LYS A 123 -3.89 -15.22 23.79
N SER A 124 -2.65 -14.80 23.56
CA SER A 124 -1.52 -15.23 24.37
C SER A 124 -1.66 -14.62 25.76
N SER A 125 -1.80 -15.48 26.76
CA SER A 125 -1.81 -15.13 28.18
C SER A 125 -0.42 -14.68 28.58
N ILE A 126 -0.21 -13.38 28.77
CA ILE A 126 0.99 -12.86 29.42
C ILE A 126 0.75 -13.03 30.92
N SER A 127 1.33 -14.08 31.50
CA SER A 127 1.44 -14.23 32.94
C SER A 127 2.28 -13.07 33.48
N LYS A 128 1.67 -12.21 34.28
CA LYS A 128 2.37 -11.20 35.07
C LYS A 128 3.12 -11.95 36.18
N THR A 129 4.42 -12.18 35.98
CA THR A 129 5.32 -12.57 37.05
C THR A 129 5.52 -11.35 37.96
N SER A 130 5.15 -11.49 39.23
CA SER A 130 5.36 -10.46 40.25
C SER A 130 6.86 -10.25 40.45
N PHE A 131 7.37 -9.08 40.06
CA PHE A 131 8.70 -8.64 40.46
C PHE A 131 8.61 -8.15 41.91
N SER A 132 9.19 -8.92 42.83
CA SER A 132 9.40 -8.53 44.23
C SER A 132 10.41 -7.40 44.28
N THR A 133 10.01 -6.24 44.79
CA THR A 133 10.90 -5.09 44.99
C THR A 133 11.78 -5.32 46.23
N PRO A 134 13.11 -5.12 46.15
CA PRO A 134 13.93 -5.07 47.35
C PRO A 134 13.60 -3.80 48.15
N ARG A 135 13.20 -3.99 49.40
CA ARG A 135 12.98 -2.93 50.40
C ARG A 135 14.34 -2.34 50.79
N TRP A 136 14.63 -1.12 50.37
CA TRP A 136 15.76 -0.35 50.91
C TRP A 136 15.47 0.06 52.35
N SER A 137 16.42 -0.23 53.25
CA SER A 137 16.46 0.25 54.63
C SER A 137 17.49 1.37 54.70
N PRO A 138 17.14 2.59 55.11
CA PRO A 138 18.13 3.59 55.47
C PRO A 138 18.72 3.25 56.85
N TYR A 139 20.04 3.33 56.96
CA TYR A 139 20.71 3.60 58.23
C TYR A 139 20.83 5.12 58.39
#